data_AF-A0A803SXX0-F1
#
_entry.id   AF-A0A803SXX0-F1
#
_cell.length_a   1.000
_cell.length_b   1.000
_cell.length_c   1.000
_cell.angle_alpha   90.00
_cell.angle_beta   90.00
_cell.angle_gamma   90.00
#
_symmetry.space_group_name_H-M   'P 1'
#
loop_
_entity.id
_entity.type
_entity.pdbx_description
1 polymer ?
#
loop_
_entity_poly.entity_id
_entity_poly.type
_entity_poly.pdbx_seq_one_letter_code
_entity_poly.pdbx_strand_id
1 'polypeptide(L)'
;MVEECTRKAFQLLPDISGAVQELCKLKAVGPATASAILTAGAPETAAFMADEVLESIPGLSPVQYTLKHYLLFLDKIQNCAEKLNKADTEKTWTPHSVELCLWTWAVADRLRLPSLQSLSLEKSLEKAEAVHDGGADGPRKKQRTE
;
A
#
# COMPACT_ATOMS: atom_id res chain seq x y z
N MET A 1 -31.40 9.11 6.62
CA MET A 1 -30.55 8.08 7.27
C MET A 1 -29.24 7.84 6.54
N VAL A 2 -29.21 7.37 5.28
CA VAL A 2 -27.93 7.15 4.55
C VAL A 2 -27.17 8.47 4.37
N GLU A 3 -27.79 9.46 3.73
CA GLU A 3 -27.17 10.76 3.44
C GLU A 3 -26.76 11.53 4.71
N GLU A 4 -27.59 11.52 5.75
CA GLU A 4 -27.24 12.10 7.06
C GLU A 4 -26.02 11.42 7.70
N CYS A 5 -25.98 10.08 7.71
CA CYS A 5 -24.89 9.31 8.29
C CYS A 5 -23.58 9.51 7.52
N THR A 6 -23.62 9.44 6.18
CA THR A 6 -22.43 9.67 5.36
C THR A 6 -21.94 11.11 5.48
N ARG A 7 -22.84 12.11 5.44
CA ARG A 7 -22.50 13.53 5.67
C ARG A 7 -21.78 13.71 7.01
N LYS A 8 -22.32 13.12 8.08
CA LYS A 8 -21.72 13.19 9.41
C LYS A 8 -20.36 12.49 9.46
N ALA A 9 -20.21 11.33 8.81
CA ALA A 9 -18.93 10.62 8.74
C ALA A 9 -17.85 11.47 8.05
N PHE A 10 -18.17 12.12 6.93
CA PHE A 10 -17.21 12.99 6.24
C PHE A 10 -16.85 14.25 7.05
N GLN A 11 -17.77 14.77 7.87
CA GLN A 11 -17.48 15.88 8.79
C GLN A 11 -16.50 15.49 9.92
N LEU A 12 -16.31 14.20 10.20
CA LEU A 12 -15.36 13.74 11.22
C LEU A 12 -13.91 13.73 10.70
N LEU A 13 -13.67 13.84 9.39
CA LEU A 13 -12.31 13.86 8.86
C LEU A 13 -11.51 15.06 9.41
N PRO A 14 -10.23 14.88 9.79
CA PRO A 14 -9.37 13.73 9.49
C PRO A 14 -9.44 12.56 10.50
N ASP A 15 -10.39 12.55 11.45
CA ASP A 15 -10.61 11.38 12.32
C ASP A 15 -11.23 10.22 11.55
N ILE A 16 -10.37 9.39 10.97
CA ILE A 16 -10.74 8.19 10.22
C ILE A 16 -11.45 7.17 11.12
N SER A 17 -11.03 7.04 12.38
CA SER A 17 -11.64 6.07 13.30
C SER A 17 -13.10 6.43 13.56
N GLY A 18 -13.36 7.70 13.89
CA GLY A 18 -14.71 8.22 14.07
C GLY A 18 -15.55 8.13 12.79
N ALA A 19 -14.98 8.48 11.64
CA ALA A 19 -15.68 8.41 10.36
C ALA A 19 -16.11 6.97 10.00
N VAL A 20 -15.24 5.98 10.18
CA VAL A 20 -15.58 4.56 9.95
C VAL A 20 -16.65 4.09 10.95
N GLN A 21 -16.53 4.45 12.23
CA GLN A 21 -17.53 4.07 13.24
C GLN A 21 -18.91 4.67 12.93
N GLU A 22 -18.97 5.90 12.43
CA GLU A 22 -20.22 6.51 12.00
C GLU A 22 -20.82 5.77 10.81
N LEU A 23 -20.02 5.46 9.78
CA LEU A 23 -20.47 4.68 8.61
C LEU A 23 -20.95 3.28 8.97
N CYS A 24 -20.30 2.62 9.93
CA CYS A 24 -20.69 1.28 10.39
C CYS A 24 -22.05 1.22 11.10
N LYS A 25 -22.70 2.37 11.37
CA LYS A 25 -24.10 2.40 11.82
C LYS A 25 -25.09 2.05 10.70
N LEU A 26 -24.67 2.16 9.44
CA LEU A 26 -25.48 1.76 8.29
C LEU A 26 -25.55 0.23 8.21
N LYS A 27 -26.74 -0.30 7.89
CA LYS A 27 -26.93 -1.73 7.70
C LYS A 27 -26.02 -2.25 6.59
N ALA A 28 -25.35 -3.37 6.85
CA ALA A 28 -24.42 -4.04 5.94
C ALA A 28 -23.14 -3.23 5.59
N VAL A 29 -22.82 -2.17 6.34
CA VAL A 29 -21.56 -1.44 6.19
C VAL A 29 -20.61 -1.84 7.31
N GLY A 30 -19.61 -2.68 6.99
CA GLY A 30 -18.48 -2.98 7.88
C GLY A 30 -17.28 -2.06 7.62
N PRO A 31 -16.17 -2.20 8.37
CA PRO A 31 -14.95 -1.42 8.17
C PRO A 31 -14.41 -1.45 6.73
N ALA A 32 -14.47 -2.62 6.08
CA ALA A 32 -14.07 -2.76 4.68
C ALA A 32 -14.91 -1.88 3.75
N THR A 33 -16.24 -2.01 3.78
CA THR A 33 -17.15 -1.18 2.97
C THR A 33 -17.04 0.31 3.33
N ALA A 34 -16.90 0.64 4.62
CA ALA A 34 -16.71 2.01 5.08
C ALA A 34 -15.43 2.63 4.50
N SER A 35 -14.32 1.88 4.44
CA SER A 35 -13.09 2.37 3.81
C SER A 35 -13.29 2.71 2.32
N ALA A 36 -14.08 1.91 1.59
CA ALA A 36 -14.38 2.16 0.19
C ALA A 36 -15.17 3.47 0.02
N ILE A 37 -16.18 3.68 0.87
CA ILE A 37 -16.98 4.92 0.90
C ILE A 37 -16.09 6.12 1.19
N LEU A 38 -15.23 6.05 2.22
CA LEU A 38 -14.32 7.14 2.57
C LEU A 38 -13.34 7.44 1.45
N THR A 39 -12.77 6.42 0.82
CA THR A 39 -11.81 6.56 -0.28
C THR A 39 -12.44 7.28 -1.48
N ALA A 40 -13.70 6.94 -1.81
CA ALA A 40 -14.41 7.58 -2.90
C ALA A 40 -14.67 9.08 -2.66
N GLY A 41 -14.84 9.53 -1.41
CA GLY A 41 -15.11 10.94 -1.08
C GLY A 41 -13.91 11.72 -0.53
N ALA A 42 -12.85 11.05 -0.11
CA ALA A 42 -11.65 11.64 0.48
C ALA A 42 -10.39 10.84 0.10
N PRO A 43 -10.05 10.74 -1.20
CA PRO A 43 -8.92 9.93 -1.69
C PRO A 43 -7.55 10.41 -1.18
N GLU A 44 -7.46 11.67 -0.77
CA GLU A 44 -6.27 12.28 -0.17
C GLU A 44 -5.98 11.77 1.25
N THR A 45 -7.00 11.26 1.95
CA THR A 45 -6.90 10.91 3.37
C THR A 45 -7.11 9.41 3.61
N ALA A 46 -7.96 8.77 2.79
CA ALA A 46 -8.39 7.38 2.95
C ALA A 46 -7.95 6.50 1.76
N ALA A 47 -7.88 5.20 2.01
CA ALA A 47 -7.57 4.18 1.01
C ALA A 47 -8.47 2.95 1.22
N PHE A 48 -8.78 2.23 0.14
CA PHE A 48 -9.68 1.09 0.22
C PHE A 48 -8.94 -0.17 0.67
N MET A 49 -9.43 -0.85 1.71
CA MET A 49 -8.79 -2.07 2.23
C MET A 49 -9.17 -3.35 1.47
N ALA A 50 -8.96 -3.37 0.15
CA ALA A 50 -9.17 -4.59 -0.65
C ALA A 50 -8.23 -5.73 -0.21
N ASP A 51 -8.69 -6.98 -0.33
CA ASP A 51 -7.94 -8.17 0.08
C ASP A 51 -6.59 -8.25 -0.65
N GLU A 52 -6.59 -8.01 -1.97
CA GLU A 52 -5.37 -8.05 -2.79
C GLU A 52 -4.32 -7.03 -2.33
N VAL A 53 -4.77 -5.88 -1.82
CA VAL A 53 -3.89 -4.82 -1.31
C VAL A 53 -3.35 -5.21 0.06
N LEU A 54 -4.20 -5.72 0.96
CA LEU A 54 -3.80 -6.18 2.29
C LEU A 54 -2.78 -7.32 2.21
N GLU A 55 -3.00 -8.27 1.30
CA GLU A 55 -2.09 -9.40 1.04
C GLU A 55 -0.74 -8.94 0.46
N SER A 56 -0.73 -7.82 -0.27
CA SER A 56 0.50 -7.23 -0.82
C SER A 56 1.35 -6.51 0.23
N ILE A 57 0.84 -6.28 1.45
CA ILE A 57 1.50 -5.49 2.48
C ILE A 57 2.06 -6.39 3.60
N PRO A 58 3.39 -6.39 3.82
CA PRO A 58 4.00 -7.16 4.90
C PRO A 58 3.45 -6.80 6.28
N GLY A 59 3.11 -7.83 7.05
CA GLY A 59 2.61 -7.71 8.43
C GLY A 59 1.10 -7.47 8.56
N LEU A 60 0.34 -7.56 7.47
CA LEU A 60 -1.14 -7.52 7.49
C LEU A 60 -1.79 -8.88 7.20
N SER A 61 -1.02 -9.97 7.21
CA SER A 61 -1.55 -11.33 7.15
C SER A 61 -1.67 -11.92 8.57
N PRO A 62 -2.77 -12.64 8.91
CA PRO A 62 -3.96 -12.86 8.09
C PRO A 62 -4.85 -11.62 7.97
N VAL A 63 -5.54 -11.48 6.83
CA VAL A 63 -6.48 -10.39 6.55
C VAL A 63 -7.62 -10.38 7.57
N GLN A 64 -7.92 -9.21 8.12
CA GLN A 64 -9.02 -9.01 9.08
C GLN A 64 -9.85 -7.77 8.75
N TYR A 65 -11.17 -7.91 8.73
CA TYR A 65 -12.11 -6.84 8.41
C TYR A 65 -12.53 -6.01 9.63
N THR A 66 -11.56 -5.63 10.46
CA THR A 66 -11.80 -4.87 11.69
C THR A 66 -11.28 -3.44 11.56
N LEU A 67 -11.85 -2.51 12.33
CA LEU A 67 -11.37 -1.12 12.38
C LEU A 67 -9.88 -1.04 12.75
N LYS A 68 -9.43 -1.84 13.72
CA LYS A 68 -8.02 -1.88 14.12
C LYS A 68 -7.11 -2.27 12.97
N HIS A 69 -7.51 -3.28 12.19
CA HIS A 69 -6.72 -3.73 11.04
C HIS A 69 -6.72 -2.68 9.92
N TYR A 70 -7.86 -2.02 9.68
CA TYR A 70 -7.95 -0.90 8.74
C TYR A 70 -7.03 0.27 9.11
N LEU A 71 -6.96 0.66 10.37
CA LEU A 71 -6.07 1.76 10.80
C LEU A 71 -4.59 1.40 10.61
N LEU A 72 -4.19 0.16 10.89
CA LEU A 72 -2.82 -0.33 10.61
C LEU A 72 -2.50 -0.34 9.11
N PHE A 73 -3.48 -0.74 8.30
CA PHE A 73 -3.38 -0.68 6.84
C PHE A 73 -3.19 0.77 6.35
N LEU A 74 -4.06 1.68 6.79
CA LEU A 74 -4.05 3.06 6.32
C LEU A 74 -2.75 3.78 6.71
N ASP A 75 -2.23 3.54 7.92
CA ASP A 75 -0.93 4.06 8.35
C ASP A 75 0.19 3.62 7.41
N LYS A 76 0.25 2.34 7.03
CA LYS A 76 1.26 1.83 6.09
C LYS A 76 1.13 2.47 4.70
N ILE A 77 -0.10 2.66 4.22
CA ILE A 77 -0.37 3.30 2.93
C ILE A 77 0.02 4.78 2.95
N GLN A 78 -0.35 5.53 3.98
CA GLN A 78 0.00 6.95 4.13
C GLN A 78 1.52 7.13 4.22
N ASN A 79 2.20 6.31 5.03
CA ASN A 79 3.66 6.30 5.09
C ASN A 79 4.32 5.98 3.74
N CYS A 80 3.68 5.15 2.90
CA CYS A 80 4.15 4.89 1.54
C CYS A 80 3.97 6.12 0.63
N ALA A 81 2.79 6.72 0.64
CA ALA A 81 2.50 7.94 -0.12
C ALA A 81 3.47 9.07 0.24
N GLU A 82 3.75 9.28 1.53
CA GLU A 82 4.74 10.26 1.99
C GLU A 82 6.15 9.99 1.48
N LYS A 83 6.58 8.72 1.44
CA LYS A 83 7.89 8.34 0.90
C LYS A 83 7.97 8.60 -0.60
N LEU A 84 6.93 8.23 -1.34
CA LEU A 84 6.85 8.48 -2.78
C LEU A 84 6.87 9.97 -3.08
N ASN A 85 6.09 10.78 -2.35
CA ASN A 85 6.09 12.25 -2.48
C ASN A 85 7.40 12.93 -2.05
N LYS A 86 8.33 12.23 -1.37
CA LYS A 86 9.69 12.75 -1.13
C LYS A 86 10.62 12.49 -2.33
N ALA A 87 10.39 11.40 -3.06
CA ALA A 87 11.19 11.01 -4.22
C ALA A 87 10.66 11.60 -5.54
N ASP A 88 9.35 11.81 -5.63
CA ASP A 88 8.66 12.35 -6.79
C ASP A 88 8.61 13.88 -6.72
N THR A 89 9.01 14.55 -7.79
CA THR A 89 8.99 16.01 -7.90
C THR A 89 7.58 16.59 -7.95
N GLU A 90 6.61 15.85 -8.50
CA GLU A 90 5.22 16.33 -8.66
C GLU A 90 4.40 16.19 -7.37
N LYS A 91 4.80 15.27 -6.49
CA LYS A 91 4.19 15.03 -5.16
C LYS A 91 2.69 14.76 -5.18
N THR A 92 2.23 13.97 -6.16
CA THR A 92 0.80 13.70 -6.40
C THR A 92 0.31 12.40 -5.77
N TRP A 93 1.14 11.67 -5.04
CA TRP A 93 0.77 10.38 -4.46
C TRP A 93 -0.18 10.57 -3.28
N THR A 94 -1.40 10.10 -3.48
CA THR A 94 -2.45 10.02 -2.45
C THR A 94 -2.51 8.60 -1.88
N PRO A 95 -3.05 8.41 -0.66
CA PRO A 95 -3.32 7.08 -0.13
C PRO A 95 -4.10 6.19 -1.12
N HIS A 96 -5.11 6.75 -1.79
CA HIS A 96 -5.88 6.02 -2.80
C HIS A 96 -5.04 5.62 -4.01
N SER A 97 -4.17 6.50 -4.53
CA SER A 97 -3.31 6.17 -5.68
C SER A 97 -2.31 5.04 -5.38
N VAL A 98 -1.76 5.02 -4.16
CA VAL A 98 -0.86 3.96 -3.71
C VAL A 98 -1.61 2.63 -3.60
N GLU A 99 -2.80 2.66 -3.01
CA GLU A 99 -3.67 1.50 -2.88
C GLU A 99 -4.06 0.93 -4.24
N LEU A 100 -4.52 1.78 -5.19
CA LEU A 100 -4.82 1.35 -6.55
C LEU A 100 -3.60 0.77 -7.27
N CYS A 101 -2.40 1.33 -7.06
CA CYS A 101 -1.18 0.79 -7.65
C CYS A 101 -0.90 -0.64 -7.16
N LEU A 102 -1.02 -0.86 -5.85
CA LEU A 102 -0.84 -2.18 -5.24
C LEU A 102 -1.91 -3.17 -5.71
N TRP A 103 -3.17 -2.76 -5.74
CA TRP A 103 -4.27 -3.57 -6.25
C TRP A 103 -4.03 -3.96 -7.71
N THR A 104 -3.68 -2.97 -8.55
CA THR A 104 -3.40 -3.17 -9.98
C THR A 104 -2.28 -4.19 -10.18
N TRP A 105 -1.20 -4.07 -9.39
CA TRP A 105 -0.09 -5.02 -9.42
C TRP A 105 -0.55 -6.44 -9.05
N ALA A 106 -1.25 -6.59 -7.93
CA ALA A 106 -1.71 -7.90 -7.44
C ALA A 106 -2.67 -8.58 -8.42
N VAL A 107 -3.59 -7.82 -9.02
CA VAL A 107 -4.53 -8.35 -10.02
C VAL A 107 -3.81 -8.71 -11.31
N ALA A 108 -2.89 -7.88 -11.79
CA ALA A 108 -2.12 -8.17 -12.99
C ALA A 108 -1.24 -9.42 -12.80
N ASP A 109 -0.66 -9.64 -11.61
CA ASP A 109 0.12 -10.84 -11.28
C ASP A 109 -0.77 -12.09 -11.28
N ARG A 110 -1.94 -11.99 -10.64
CA ARG A 110 -2.96 -13.06 -10.64
C ARG A 110 -3.43 -13.42 -12.04
N LEU A 111 -3.57 -12.43 -12.93
CA LEU A 111 -3.94 -12.63 -14.34
C LEU A 111 -2.76 -13.03 -15.23
N ARG A 112 -1.53 -13.05 -14.70
CA ARG A 112 -0.28 -13.35 -15.42
C ARG A 112 -0.09 -12.50 -16.67
N LEU A 113 -0.33 -11.19 -16.56
CA LEU A 113 -0.18 -10.30 -17.71
C LEU A 113 1.28 -10.29 -18.21
N PRO A 114 1.52 -10.43 -19.53
CA PRO A 114 2.88 -10.49 -20.10
C PRO A 114 3.75 -9.27 -19.76
N SER A 115 3.14 -8.09 -19.65
CA SER A 115 3.82 -6.84 -19.30
C SER A 115 4.42 -6.82 -17.89
N LEU A 116 3.95 -7.66 -16.96
CA LEU A 116 4.58 -7.81 -15.65
C LEU A 116 5.80 -8.72 -15.69
N GLN A 117 5.81 -9.71 -16.59
CA GLN A 117 6.94 -10.63 -16.73
C GLN A 117 8.17 -9.88 -17.23
N SER A 118 8.00 -8.92 -18.15
CA SER A 118 9.11 -8.06 -18.59
C SER A 118 9.68 -7.22 -17.44
N LEU A 119 8.83 -6.61 -16.60
CA LEU A 119 9.28 -5.81 -15.44
C LEU A 119 10.00 -6.65 -14.37
N SER A 120 9.54 -7.88 -14.15
CA SER A 120 10.21 -8.83 -13.24
C SER A 120 11.58 -9.28 -13.78
N LEU A 121 11.66 -9.45 -15.11
CA LEU A 121 12.90 -9.80 -15.80
C LEU A 121 13.90 -8.64 -15.75
N GLU A 122 13.47 -7.41 -16.01
CA GLU A 122 14.29 -6.20 -15.90
C GLU A 122 14.86 -6.02 -14.49
N LYS A 123 14.03 -6.15 -13.45
CA LYS A 123 14.51 -6.14 -12.04
C LYS A 123 15.53 -7.23 -11.75
N SER A 124 15.38 -8.41 -12.36
CA SER A 124 16.33 -9.51 -12.18
C SER A 124 17.67 -9.22 -12.87
N LEU A 125 17.65 -8.52 -14.00
CA LEU A 125 18.84 -8.08 -14.74
C LEU A 125 19.56 -6.94 -14.01
N GLU A 126 18.86 -5.91 -13.55
CA GLU A 126 19.44 -4.81 -12.76
C GLU A 126 20.11 -5.33 -11.48
N LYS A 127 19.48 -6.31 -10.82
CA LYS A 127 20.04 -6.94 -9.62
C LYS A 127 21.25 -7.82 -9.93
N ALA A 128 21.32 -8.43 -11.11
CA ALA A 128 22.49 -9.18 -11.56
C ALA A 128 23.66 -8.25 -11.93
N GLU A 129 23.38 -7.10 -12.54
CA GLU A 129 24.39 -6.08 -12.88
C GLU A 129 24.95 -5.38 -11.65
N ALA A 130 24.12 -5.03 -10.66
CA ALA A 130 24.57 -4.45 -9.40
C ALA A 130 25.47 -5.38 -8.55
N VAL A 131 25.32 -6.70 -8.71
CA VAL A 131 26.19 -7.70 -8.06
C VAL A 131 27.55 -7.81 -8.77
N HIS A 132 27.61 -7.50 -10.06
CA HIS A 132 28.83 -7.61 -10.86
C HIS A 132 29.78 -6.41 -10.70
N ASP A 133 29.28 -5.25 -10.24
CA ASP A 133 30.06 -4.02 -10.02
C ASP A 133 30.65 -3.91 -8.59
N GLY A 134 30.25 -4.78 -7.66
CA GLY A 134 30.71 -4.79 -6.26
C GLY A 134 32.01 -5.56 -5.98
N GLY A 135 32.74 -6.01 -7.01
CA GLY A 135 33.78 -7.04 -6.89
C GLY A 135 35.20 -6.61 -7.28
N ALA A 136 35.78 -5.63 -6.57
CA ALA A 136 37.23 -5.35 -6.68
C ALA A 136 37.87 -4.93 -5.35
N ASP A 137 37.80 -5.78 -4.32
CA ASP A 137 38.91 -5.87 -3.36
C ASP A 137 38.95 -7.25 -2.69
N GLY A 138 39.83 -8.11 -3.19
CA GLY A 138 40.09 -9.44 -2.62
C GLY A 138 41.17 -9.38 -1.54
N PRO A 139 40.98 -9.98 -0.35
CA PRO A 139 42.00 -9.92 0.70
C PRO A 139 43.22 -10.78 0.33
N ARG A 140 44.38 -10.13 0.18
CA ARG A 140 45.69 -10.78 0.00
C ARG A 140 46.07 -11.59 1.25
N LYS A 141 46.06 -12.92 1.13
CA LYS A 141 46.66 -13.83 2.13
C LYS A 141 48.18 -13.66 2.13
N LYS A 142 48.74 -13.16 3.24
CA LYS A 142 50.20 -13.17 3.50
C LYS A 142 50.63 -14.60 3.88
N GLN A 143 51.45 -15.22 3.04
CA GLN A 143 52.24 -16.39 3.38
C GLN A 143 53.34 -15.98 4.37
N ARG A 144 53.48 -16.74 5.46
CA ARG A 144 54.54 -16.59 6.46
C ARG A 144 55.50 -17.76 6.27
N THR A 145 56.71 -17.47 5.82
CA THR A 145 57.83 -18.40 5.68
C THR A 145 58.51 -18.56 7.04
N GLU A 146 58.87 -19.80 7.38
CA GLU A 146 59.94 -20.14 8.33
C GLU A 146 61.27 -20.21 7.59
#